data_AF-A0A7W1EVZ5-F1
#
_entry.id   AF-A0A7W1EVZ5-F1
#
_cell.length_a   1.000
_cell.length_b   1.000
_cell.length_c   1.000
_cell.angle_alpha   90.00
_cell.angle_beta   90.00
_cell.angle_gamma   90.00
#
_symmetry.space_group_name_H-M   'P 1'
#
loop_
_entity.id
_entity.type
_entity.pdbx_description
1 polymer ?
#
loop_
_entity_poly.entity_id
_entity_poly.type
_entity_poly.pdbx_seq_one_letter_code
_entity_poly.pdbx_strand_id
1 'polypeptide(L)'
;MINLKQCISDLKETVSVFSETSAAKKKELLVVCAGMKLNSKKIIEQYYDCLLFLLGYPENEELYLLAKTEMERLAECVKKLPKDKIAQLERTGIAYTQTQAANSYTLINWLLKIYPGQVSLHSFDETGVHPKEVLRHALSEMEFEFAFTEKFNPIKWLETAAGSKNKKDLLLCIIHLFDRIEASDLIKDQLFESLKIYISVIPKNKELSKGFGNFTLHKNYYHTNGLLKKFDEREVINKKLPAPKKLSESEKNTIIEKARIALFLLNRETEPVVYCNADGLLFYELEHGLSIALFSILPQRRLPLESYIGFMMFKNGYPMAYGGGWLFGNRSLLGINIFESFRGGESAFVFCQLLRSYKQSFGANYFEVEPYQFGKNNPEGIQSGAFWFYYRFGFRPVDAELKKLALEEAEKIQSTKGYRSSYDTLKRFTNSNLSVNFGAQPQPINPSIISDHITEEIKLKFKGDRSAAEKYCIHKLKTDLGIELNKTSKEEKIGIAKLSFFIGFCLDTTRLSSSDKNKLKDFVLEKGRSEFKYIQICSSINFKKLFVEGLQKS
;
A
#
# COMPACT_ATOMS: atom_id res chain seq x y z
N MET A 1 -17.31 -34.69 -25.96
CA MET A 1 -17.70 -33.32 -25.55
C MET A 1 -16.64 -32.80 -24.59
N ILE A 2 -15.97 -31.70 -24.91
CA ILE A 2 -14.99 -31.08 -23.99
C ILE A 2 -15.76 -30.53 -22.78
N ASN A 3 -15.36 -30.94 -21.58
CA ASN A 3 -15.95 -30.46 -20.33
C ASN A 3 -15.36 -29.07 -19.97
N LEU A 4 -16.20 -28.06 -19.70
CA LEU A 4 -15.78 -26.72 -19.31
C LEU A 4 -14.77 -26.71 -18.17
N LYS A 5 -14.96 -27.59 -17.17
CA LYS A 5 -14.05 -27.71 -16.03
C LYS A 5 -12.65 -28.15 -16.47
N GLN A 6 -12.56 -29.07 -17.43
CA GLN A 6 -11.29 -29.51 -17.97
C GLN A 6 -10.65 -28.39 -18.79
N CYS A 7 -11.43 -27.74 -19.66
CA CYS A 7 -10.95 -26.64 -20.51
C CYS A 7 -10.33 -25.48 -19.69
N ILE A 8 -10.97 -25.08 -18.58
CA ILE A 8 -10.42 -24.05 -17.69
C ILE A 8 -9.21 -24.55 -16.89
N SER A 9 -9.18 -25.84 -16.51
CA SER A 9 -7.99 -26.42 -15.87
C SER A 9 -6.79 -26.40 -16.82
N ASP A 10 -7.00 -26.82 -18.07
CA ASP A 10 -5.97 -26.81 -19.12
C ASP A 10 -5.51 -25.37 -19.41
N LEU A 11 -6.44 -24.41 -19.43
CA LEU A 11 -6.11 -23.00 -19.61
C LEU A 11 -5.26 -22.50 -18.44
N LYS A 12 -5.61 -22.83 -17.20
CA LYS A 12 -4.86 -22.43 -16.00
C LYS A 12 -3.43 -22.97 -16.02
N GLU A 13 -3.25 -24.22 -16.44
CA GLU A 13 -1.92 -24.83 -16.55
C GLU A 13 -1.10 -24.18 -17.68
N THR A 14 -1.75 -23.80 -18.77
CA THR A 14 -1.10 -23.21 -19.95
C THR A 14 -0.86 -21.70 -19.82
N VAL A 15 -1.61 -20.99 -18.97
CA VAL A 15 -1.65 -19.51 -18.96
C VAL A 15 -0.27 -18.85 -18.80
N SER A 16 0.60 -19.47 -18.00
CA SER A 16 1.94 -18.99 -17.68
C SER A 16 3.06 -19.63 -18.54
N VAL A 17 2.69 -20.47 -19.52
CA VAL A 17 3.61 -21.09 -20.48
C VAL A 17 3.62 -20.25 -21.76
N PHE A 18 4.81 -19.95 -22.30
CA PHE A 18 4.97 -19.04 -23.43
C PHE A 18 5.75 -19.70 -24.56
N SER A 19 5.13 -19.76 -25.74
CA SER A 19 5.60 -20.39 -26.99
C SER A 19 4.51 -20.25 -28.06
N GLU A 20 4.86 -20.38 -29.34
CA GLU A 20 3.86 -20.38 -30.41
C GLU A 20 2.79 -21.47 -30.21
N THR A 21 3.19 -22.66 -29.77
CA THR A 21 2.27 -23.78 -29.48
C THR A 21 1.32 -23.47 -28.32
N SER A 22 1.83 -22.91 -27.21
CA SER A 22 0.99 -22.52 -26.08
C SER A 22 0.07 -21.34 -26.42
N ALA A 23 0.52 -20.39 -27.24
CA ALA A 23 -0.31 -19.28 -27.71
C ALA A 23 -1.50 -19.79 -28.52
N ALA A 24 -1.26 -20.69 -29.47
CA ALA A 24 -2.31 -21.35 -30.24
C ALA A 24 -3.26 -22.15 -29.33
N LYS A 25 -2.72 -22.84 -28.32
CA LYS A 25 -3.54 -23.61 -27.36
C LYS A 25 -4.42 -22.71 -26.50
N LYS A 26 -3.89 -21.59 -25.98
CA LYS A 26 -4.67 -20.60 -25.22
C LYS A 26 -5.81 -20.04 -26.06
N LYS A 27 -5.54 -19.71 -27.33
CA LYS A 27 -6.57 -19.24 -28.26
C LYS A 27 -7.68 -20.27 -28.44
N GLU A 28 -7.32 -21.52 -28.72
CA GLU A 28 -8.28 -22.63 -28.86
C GLU A 28 -9.14 -22.76 -27.59
N LEU A 29 -8.51 -22.78 -26.41
CA LEU A 29 -9.20 -22.91 -25.12
C LEU A 29 -10.14 -21.72 -24.84
N LEU A 30 -9.73 -20.48 -25.15
CA LEU A 30 -10.59 -19.30 -25.01
C LEU A 30 -11.82 -19.39 -25.93
N VAL A 31 -11.63 -19.80 -27.19
CA VAL A 31 -12.73 -19.98 -28.15
C VAL A 31 -13.70 -21.08 -27.69
N VAL A 32 -13.17 -22.20 -27.18
CA VAL A 32 -14.00 -23.28 -26.62
C VAL A 32 -14.77 -22.80 -25.38
N CYS A 33 -14.11 -22.07 -24.47
CA CYS A 33 -14.75 -21.49 -23.28
C CYS A 33 -15.85 -20.46 -23.62
N ALA A 34 -15.69 -19.70 -24.72
CA ALA A 34 -16.64 -18.68 -25.15
C ALA A 34 -18.04 -19.25 -25.42
N GLY A 35 -18.10 -20.48 -25.95
CA GLY A 35 -19.36 -21.19 -26.22
C GLY A 35 -20.02 -21.86 -25.01
N MET A 36 -19.39 -21.82 -23.83
CA MET A 36 -19.83 -22.59 -22.66
C MET A 36 -20.50 -21.71 -21.59
N LYS A 37 -21.46 -22.30 -20.86
CA LYS A 37 -22.23 -21.63 -19.81
C LYS A 37 -21.44 -21.59 -18.49
N LEU A 38 -21.23 -20.38 -17.96
CA LEU A 38 -20.62 -20.15 -16.66
C LEU A 38 -21.70 -20.18 -15.56
N ASN A 39 -21.75 -21.24 -14.75
CA ASN A 39 -22.82 -21.45 -13.74
C ASN A 39 -22.33 -21.87 -12.35
N SER A 40 -21.02 -21.98 -12.16
CA SER A 40 -20.39 -22.46 -10.92
C SER A 40 -19.38 -21.44 -10.42
N LYS A 41 -19.42 -21.15 -9.11
CA LYS A 41 -18.48 -20.24 -8.42
C LYS A 41 -17.03 -20.55 -8.79
N LYS A 42 -16.61 -21.80 -8.57
CA LYS A 42 -15.21 -22.24 -8.78
C LYS A 42 -14.76 -22.07 -10.22
N ILE A 43 -15.64 -22.35 -11.18
CA ILE A 43 -15.38 -22.19 -12.62
C ILE A 43 -15.20 -20.71 -12.96
N ILE A 44 -16.09 -19.87 -12.45
CA ILE A 44 -16.07 -18.41 -12.68
C ILE A 44 -14.79 -17.80 -12.11
N GLU A 45 -14.43 -18.11 -10.86
CA GLU A 45 -13.21 -17.59 -10.21
C GLU A 45 -11.94 -18.02 -10.95
N GLN A 46 -11.81 -19.31 -11.27
CA GLN A 46 -10.63 -19.81 -11.98
C GLN A 46 -10.50 -19.19 -13.37
N TYR A 47 -11.61 -19.04 -14.09
CA TYR A 47 -11.58 -18.43 -15.41
C TYR A 47 -11.23 -16.96 -15.33
N TYR A 48 -11.81 -16.23 -14.38
CA TYR A 48 -11.53 -14.83 -14.12
C TYR A 48 -10.05 -14.57 -13.83
N ASP A 49 -9.40 -15.41 -13.00
CA ASP A 49 -7.97 -15.29 -12.72
C ASP A 49 -7.11 -15.56 -13.97
N CYS A 50 -7.49 -16.53 -14.80
CA CYS A 50 -6.80 -16.77 -16.08
C CYS A 50 -6.91 -15.56 -17.01
N LEU A 51 -8.10 -14.95 -17.11
CA LEU A 51 -8.33 -13.77 -17.93
C LEU A 51 -7.53 -12.57 -17.42
N LEU A 52 -7.48 -12.33 -16.10
CA LEU A 52 -6.63 -11.29 -15.50
C LEU A 52 -5.15 -11.50 -15.85
N PHE A 53 -4.65 -12.73 -15.75
CA PHE A 53 -3.27 -13.03 -16.13
C PHE A 53 -3.03 -12.76 -17.62
N LEU A 54 -3.93 -13.17 -18.51
CA LEU A 54 -3.80 -12.95 -19.96
C LEU A 54 -3.92 -11.47 -20.35
N LEU A 55 -4.65 -10.66 -19.60
CA LEU A 55 -4.73 -9.21 -19.80
C LEU A 55 -3.43 -8.50 -19.39
N GLY A 56 -2.77 -8.99 -18.33
CA GLY A 56 -1.47 -8.47 -17.90
C GLY A 56 -0.28 -9.01 -18.72
N TYR A 57 -0.28 -10.29 -19.04
CA TYR A 57 0.82 -10.99 -19.71
C TYR A 57 0.39 -11.62 -21.07
N PRO A 58 -0.25 -10.86 -21.98
CA PRO A 58 -0.61 -11.40 -23.29
C PRO A 58 0.64 -11.69 -24.12
N GLU A 59 0.67 -12.80 -24.85
CA GLU A 59 1.74 -13.11 -25.81
C GLU A 59 1.68 -12.20 -27.05
N ASN A 60 0.47 -11.82 -27.47
CA ASN A 60 0.21 -11.02 -28.66
C ASN A 60 -1.14 -10.28 -28.53
N GLU A 61 -1.42 -9.41 -29.49
CA GLU A 61 -2.64 -8.61 -29.51
C GLU A 61 -3.92 -9.45 -29.60
N GLU A 62 -3.90 -10.54 -30.39
CA GLU A 62 -5.06 -11.41 -30.55
C GLU A 62 -5.49 -12.03 -29.20
N LEU A 63 -4.56 -12.60 -28.44
CA LEU A 63 -4.86 -13.16 -27.13
C LEU A 63 -5.33 -12.11 -26.13
N TYR A 64 -4.75 -10.90 -26.17
CA TYR A 64 -5.23 -9.79 -25.35
C TYR A 64 -6.68 -9.43 -25.66
N LEU A 65 -7.03 -9.29 -26.94
CA LEU A 65 -8.38 -8.95 -27.38
C LEU A 65 -9.39 -10.06 -27.05
N LEU A 66 -9.00 -11.34 -27.22
CA LEU A 66 -9.83 -12.47 -26.82
C LEU A 66 -10.07 -12.50 -25.30
N ALA A 67 -9.03 -12.32 -24.49
CA ALA A 67 -9.16 -12.26 -23.04
C ALA A 67 -10.04 -11.08 -22.59
N LYS A 68 -9.92 -9.93 -23.25
CA LYS A 68 -10.75 -8.75 -22.98
C LYS A 68 -12.22 -9.00 -23.31
N THR A 69 -12.51 -9.59 -24.48
CA THR A 69 -13.88 -9.97 -24.87
C THR A 69 -14.47 -11.00 -23.90
N GLU A 70 -13.69 -11.99 -23.49
CA GLU A 70 -14.15 -13.01 -22.53
C GLU A 70 -14.34 -12.44 -21.12
N MET A 71 -13.57 -11.43 -20.72
CA MET A 71 -13.79 -10.70 -19.46
C MET A 71 -15.13 -9.95 -19.46
N GLU A 72 -15.47 -9.29 -20.57
CA GLU A 72 -16.79 -8.66 -20.78
C GLU A 72 -17.92 -9.70 -20.73
N ARG A 73 -17.74 -10.82 -21.43
CA ARG A 73 -18.73 -11.92 -21.43
C ARG A 73 -18.94 -12.48 -20.03
N LEU A 74 -17.86 -12.72 -19.29
CA LEU A 74 -17.92 -13.22 -17.90
C LEU A 74 -18.72 -12.27 -17.02
N ALA A 75 -18.46 -10.95 -17.11
CA ALA A 75 -19.18 -9.95 -16.34
C ALA A 75 -20.69 -9.95 -16.65
N GLU A 76 -21.06 -10.02 -17.93
CA GLU A 76 -22.46 -10.11 -18.36
C GLU A 76 -23.13 -11.44 -17.95
N CYS A 77 -22.39 -12.54 -17.94
CA CYS A 77 -22.87 -13.81 -17.39
C CYS A 77 -23.15 -13.69 -15.90
N VAL A 78 -22.21 -13.14 -15.11
CA VAL A 78 -22.36 -12.97 -13.65
C VAL A 78 -23.56 -12.07 -13.32
N LYS A 79 -23.73 -10.96 -14.05
CA LYS A 79 -24.86 -10.04 -13.90
C LYS A 79 -26.24 -10.73 -14.07
N LYS A 80 -26.30 -11.76 -14.91
CA LYS A 80 -27.53 -12.52 -15.23
C LYS A 80 -27.73 -13.76 -14.34
N LEU A 81 -26.80 -14.05 -13.43
CA LEU A 81 -26.96 -15.19 -12.51
C LEU A 81 -28.11 -14.95 -11.51
N PRO A 82 -28.75 -16.03 -11.03
CA PRO A 82 -29.64 -15.95 -9.88
C PRO A 82 -28.98 -15.30 -8.66
N LYS A 83 -29.76 -14.59 -7.83
CA LYS A 83 -29.23 -13.83 -6.67
C LYS A 83 -28.43 -14.69 -5.68
N ASP A 84 -28.86 -15.92 -5.45
CA ASP A 84 -28.16 -16.89 -4.59
C ASP A 84 -26.78 -17.27 -5.14
N LYS A 85 -26.64 -17.35 -6.47
CA LYS A 85 -25.36 -17.61 -7.14
C LYS A 85 -24.43 -16.40 -7.12
N ILE A 86 -24.97 -15.19 -7.27
CA ILE A 86 -24.20 -13.95 -7.11
C ILE A 86 -23.67 -13.83 -5.68
N ALA A 87 -24.49 -14.15 -4.68
CA ALA A 87 -24.07 -14.14 -3.28
C ALA A 87 -22.90 -15.11 -2.99
N GLN A 88 -22.81 -16.24 -3.69
CA GLN A 88 -21.67 -17.17 -3.57
C GLN A 88 -20.35 -16.55 -4.06
N LEU A 89 -20.41 -15.55 -4.93
CA LEU A 89 -19.26 -14.82 -5.48
C LEU A 89 -18.89 -13.58 -4.63
N GLU A 90 -19.44 -13.43 -3.43
CA GLU A 90 -19.05 -12.35 -2.52
C GLU A 90 -17.52 -12.36 -2.30
N ARG A 91 -16.92 -11.16 -2.24
CA ARG A 91 -15.49 -10.93 -1.98
C ARG A 91 -14.53 -11.47 -3.05
N THR A 92 -15.02 -11.86 -4.23
CA THR A 92 -14.17 -12.29 -5.35
C THR A 92 -13.52 -11.12 -6.10
N GLY A 93 -14.12 -9.93 -5.99
CA GLY A 93 -13.74 -8.73 -6.75
C GLY A 93 -14.09 -8.84 -8.24
N ILE A 94 -15.05 -9.69 -8.59
CA ILE A 94 -15.65 -9.81 -9.92
C ILE A 94 -16.76 -8.75 -10.07
N ALA A 95 -16.94 -8.25 -11.28
CA ALA A 95 -18.00 -7.28 -11.59
C ALA A 95 -19.39 -7.73 -11.10
N TYR A 96 -20.17 -6.79 -10.56
CA TYR A 96 -21.52 -7.01 -10.03
C TYR A 96 -21.62 -7.91 -8.78
N THR A 97 -20.50 -8.25 -8.13
CA THR A 97 -20.48 -9.03 -6.89
C THR A 97 -20.35 -8.13 -5.66
N GLN A 98 -20.99 -8.53 -4.55
CA GLN A 98 -20.95 -7.76 -3.32
C GLN A 98 -19.56 -7.83 -2.66
N THR A 99 -19.13 -6.71 -2.08
CA THR A 99 -17.95 -6.65 -1.21
C THR A 99 -18.37 -6.17 0.17
N GLN A 100 -17.95 -6.89 1.20
CA GLN A 100 -18.09 -6.48 2.60
C GLN A 100 -16.72 -6.17 3.17
N ALA A 101 -16.60 -5.03 3.85
CA ALA A 101 -15.32 -4.57 4.36
C ALA A 101 -15.49 -3.68 5.59
N ALA A 102 -14.45 -3.68 6.43
CA ALA A 102 -14.26 -2.71 7.49
C ALA A 102 -13.15 -1.76 7.03
N ASN A 103 -13.45 -0.47 6.94
CA ASN A 103 -12.55 0.53 6.36
C ASN A 103 -12.57 1.82 7.16
N SER A 104 -11.51 2.61 6.99
CA SER A 104 -11.41 3.97 7.50
C SER A 104 -12.62 4.83 7.11
N TYR A 105 -12.97 5.76 8.00
CA TYR A 105 -14.01 6.79 7.77
C TYR A 105 -13.81 7.49 6.42
N THR A 106 -12.56 7.85 6.11
CA THR A 106 -12.20 8.53 4.86
C THR A 106 -12.51 7.70 3.62
N LEU A 107 -12.19 6.39 3.62
CA LEU A 107 -12.49 5.53 2.48
C LEU A 107 -14.01 5.29 2.32
N ILE A 108 -14.75 5.15 3.43
CA ILE A 108 -16.20 5.01 3.40
C ILE A 108 -16.87 6.28 2.84
N ASN A 109 -16.43 7.46 3.27
CA ASN A 109 -16.93 8.72 2.74
C ASN A 109 -16.64 8.87 1.23
N TRP A 110 -15.44 8.47 0.81
CA TRP A 110 -15.09 8.40 -0.62
C TRP A 110 -16.00 7.42 -1.40
N LEU A 111 -16.27 6.23 -0.88
CA LEU A 111 -17.16 5.24 -1.50
C LEU A 111 -18.60 5.77 -1.62
N LEU A 112 -19.12 6.44 -0.60
CA LEU A 112 -20.46 7.05 -0.62
C LEU A 112 -20.58 8.13 -1.71
N LYS A 113 -19.51 8.89 -1.94
CA LYS A 113 -19.44 9.92 -2.99
C LYS A 113 -19.35 9.32 -4.40
N ILE A 114 -18.49 8.32 -4.61
CA ILE A 114 -18.25 7.74 -5.94
C ILE A 114 -19.31 6.70 -6.34
N TYR A 115 -19.89 5.99 -5.37
CA TYR A 115 -20.91 4.96 -5.59
C TYR A 115 -22.20 5.26 -4.83
N PRO A 116 -22.87 6.39 -5.13
CA PRO A 116 -24.05 6.82 -4.40
C PRO A 116 -25.16 5.77 -4.45
N GLY A 117 -25.74 5.48 -3.29
CA GLY A 117 -26.80 4.49 -3.14
C GLY A 117 -26.38 3.03 -3.36
N GLN A 118 -25.07 2.73 -3.45
CA GLN A 118 -24.54 1.37 -3.57
C GLN A 118 -23.84 0.88 -2.29
N VAL A 119 -23.63 1.78 -1.33
CA VAL A 119 -23.00 1.49 -0.03
C VAL A 119 -24.06 1.50 1.07
N SER A 120 -24.00 0.54 1.99
CA SER A 120 -24.90 0.45 3.14
C SER A 120 -24.20 -0.11 4.38
N LEU A 121 -24.72 0.18 5.57
CA LEU A 121 -24.29 -0.46 6.80
C LEU A 121 -24.56 -1.98 6.73
N HIS A 122 -23.55 -2.79 7.01
CA HIS A 122 -23.71 -4.23 7.17
C HIS A 122 -23.96 -4.57 8.64
N SER A 123 -22.96 -4.35 9.48
CA SER A 123 -22.96 -4.74 10.90
C SER A 123 -21.92 -3.95 11.69
N PHE A 124 -21.90 -4.18 13.00
CA PHE A 124 -20.83 -3.81 13.91
C PHE A 124 -20.10 -5.08 14.35
N ASP A 125 -18.80 -5.00 14.60
CA ASP A 125 -18.08 -6.05 15.32
C ASP A 125 -18.54 -6.11 16.78
N GLU A 126 -18.60 -7.31 17.37
CA GLU A 126 -18.98 -7.50 18.77
C GLU A 126 -18.01 -6.83 19.74
N THR A 127 -16.75 -6.67 19.34
CA THR A 127 -15.70 -5.99 20.10
C THR A 127 -15.62 -4.49 19.77
N GLY A 128 -16.57 -3.96 19.01
CA GLY A 128 -16.67 -2.54 18.65
C GLY A 128 -17.28 -1.72 19.78
N VAL A 129 -16.88 -0.46 19.87
CA VAL A 129 -17.50 0.52 20.77
C VAL A 129 -18.94 0.77 20.31
N HIS A 130 -19.87 0.79 21.25
CA HIS A 130 -21.27 1.07 20.95
C HIS A 130 -21.41 2.49 20.33
N PRO A 131 -22.16 2.68 19.22
CA PRO A 131 -22.28 3.97 18.54
C PRO A 131 -22.64 5.14 19.44
N LYS A 132 -23.51 4.90 20.44
CA LYS A 132 -23.91 5.91 21.44
C LYS A 132 -22.72 6.56 22.17
N GLU A 133 -21.65 5.83 22.46
CA GLU A 133 -20.50 6.36 23.21
C GLU A 133 -19.70 7.39 22.42
N VAL A 134 -19.71 7.25 21.09
CA VAL A 134 -18.97 8.12 20.18
C VAL A 134 -19.88 9.21 19.61
N LEU A 135 -21.06 8.82 19.11
CA LEU A 135 -21.97 9.70 18.40
C LEU A 135 -22.69 10.69 19.30
N ARG A 136 -22.76 10.46 20.63
CA ARG A 136 -23.31 11.45 21.58
C ARG A 136 -22.62 12.81 21.50
N HIS A 137 -21.34 12.84 21.12
CA HIS A 137 -20.56 14.07 20.97
C HIS A 137 -21.01 14.92 19.76
N ALA A 138 -21.90 14.39 18.92
CA ALA A 138 -22.51 15.08 17.79
C ALA A 138 -23.99 15.47 18.03
N LEU A 139 -24.58 15.01 19.14
CA LEU A 139 -25.99 15.25 19.47
C LEU A 139 -26.15 16.52 20.31
N SER A 140 -27.37 17.07 20.34
CA SER A 140 -27.71 18.15 21.27
C SER A 140 -27.72 17.62 22.71
N GLU A 141 -27.38 18.47 23.69
CA GLU A 141 -27.49 18.14 25.11
C GLU A 141 -28.92 17.75 25.51
N MET A 142 -29.93 18.32 24.82
CA MET A 142 -31.34 17.98 25.02
C MET A 142 -31.69 16.53 24.62
N GLU A 143 -30.80 15.83 23.91
CA GLU A 143 -30.97 14.44 23.49
C GLU A 143 -30.25 13.44 24.41
N PHE A 144 -29.68 13.88 25.54
CA PHE A 144 -28.88 13.02 26.43
C PHE A 144 -29.64 11.78 26.92
N GLU A 145 -30.90 11.88 27.30
CA GLU A 145 -31.69 10.70 27.71
C GLU A 145 -31.71 9.59 26.62
N PHE A 146 -31.80 10.00 25.35
CA PHE A 146 -31.67 9.07 24.22
C PHE A 146 -30.24 8.58 24.04
N ALA A 147 -29.26 9.49 24.10
CA ALA A 147 -27.84 9.16 23.96
C ALA A 147 -27.36 8.12 24.99
N PHE A 148 -27.94 8.12 26.20
CA PHE A 148 -27.59 7.20 27.28
C PHE A 148 -28.56 6.01 27.42
N THR A 149 -29.48 5.78 26.46
CA THR A 149 -30.41 4.64 26.51
C THR A 149 -29.65 3.30 26.45
N GLU A 150 -29.54 2.61 27.60
CA GLU A 150 -28.76 1.37 27.74
C GLU A 150 -29.42 0.13 27.17
N LYS A 151 -30.73 0.18 26.92
CA LYS A 151 -31.50 -1.00 26.48
C LYS A 151 -31.33 -1.35 25.00
N PHE A 152 -30.83 -0.43 24.18
CA PHE A 152 -30.71 -0.65 22.74
C PHE A 152 -29.36 -1.25 22.38
N ASN A 153 -29.37 -2.25 21.50
CA ASN A 153 -28.18 -2.69 20.80
C ASN A 153 -27.75 -1.64 19.74
N PRO A 154 -26.52 -1.72 19.18
CA PRO A 154 -26.00 -0.73 18.24
C PRO A 154 -26.93 -0.39 17.08
N ILE A 155 -27.53 -1.42 16.45
CA ILE A 155 -28.42 -1.24 15.31
C ILE A 155 -29.72 -0.59 15.76
N LYS A 156 -30.32 -1.06 16.86
CA LYS A 156 -31.59 -0.52 17.34
C LYS A 156 -31.46 0.93 17.77
N TRP A 157 -30.35 1.29 18.40
CA TRP A 157 -30.04 2.67 18.77
C TRP A 157 -29.95 3.56 17.52
N LEU A 158 -29.25 3.09 16.48
CA LEU A 158 -29.14 3.82 15.21
C LEU A 158 -30.47 3.90 14.45
N GLU A 159 -31.30 2.87 14.48
CA GLU A 159 -32.65 2.92 13.88
C GLU A 159 -33.50 4.03 14.50
N THR A 160 -33.38 4.22 15.82
CA THR A 160 -34.05 5.30 16.53
C THR A 160 -33.42 6.65 16.19
N ALA A 161 -32.08 6.78 16.21
CA ALA A 161 -31.38 8.02 15.87
C ALA A 161 -31.67 8.49 14.44
N ALA A 162 -31.70 7.55 13.49
CA ALA A 162 -31.93 7.84 12.07
C ALA A 162 -33.42 7.95 11.70
N GLY A 163 -34.34 7.49 12.57
CA GLY A 163 -35.76 7.36 12.25
C GLY A 163 -36.06 6.39 11.09
N SER A 164 -35.15 5.46 10.80
CA SER A 164 -35.22 4.56 9.64
C SER A 164 -34.67 3.19 9.97
N LYS A 165 -35.19 2.14 9.32
CA LYS A 165 -34.60 0.78 9.34
C LYS A 165 -33.74 0.48 8.11
N ASN A 166 -33.69 1.42 7.16
CA ASN A 166 -32.92 1.25 5.93
C ASN A 166 -31.43 1.38 6.22
N LYS A 167 -30.66 0.34 5.92
CA LYS A 167 -29.21 0.27 6.17
C LYS A 167 -28.39 1.38 5.50
N LYS A 168 -28.88 1.98 4.41
CA LYS A 168 -28.22 3.13 3.76
C LYS A 168 -28.40 4.39 4.59
N ASP A 169 -29.63 4.63 5.04
CA ASP A 169 -29.96 5.77 5.90
C ASP A 169 -29.21 5.67 7.23
N LEU A 170 -29.08 4.47 7.80
CA LEU A 170 -28.28 4.25 9.01
C LEU A 170 -26.81 4.65 8.81
N LEU A 171 -26.20 4.23 7.70
CA LEU A 171 -24.81 4.60 7.41
C LEU A 171 -24.66 6.11 7.21
N LEU A 172 -25.57 6.74 6.46
CA LEU A 172 -25.55 8.18 6.25
C LEU A 172 -25.74 8.95 7.56
N CYS A 173 -26.60 8.46 8.47
CA CYS A 173 -26.76 9.03 9.81
C CYS A 173 -25.45 9.00 10.59
N ILE A 174 -24.72 7.86 10.59
CA ILE A 174 -23.40 7.77 11.23
C ILE A 174 -22.45 8.81 10.64
N ILE A 175 -22.32 8.88 9.31
CA ILE A 175 -21.39 9.80 8.65
C ILE A 175 -21.74 11.26 8.97
N HIS A 176 -23.01 11.66 8.85
CA HIS A 176 -23.45 13.03 9.17
C HIS A 176 -23.21 13.41 10.64
N LEU A 177 -23.41 12.47 11.58
CA LEU A 177 -23.11 12.71 12.98
C LEU A 177 -21.59 12.83 13.21
N PHE A 178 -20.77 11.98 12.59
CA PHE A 178 -19.30 12.11 12.67
C PHE A 178 -18.76 13.43 12.12
N ASP A 179 -19.37 13.94 11.04
CA ASP A 179 -18.99 15.23 10.45
C ASP A 179 -19.14 16.37 11.45
N ARG A 180 -20.15 16.29 12.34
CA ARG A 180 -20.46 17.28 13.38
C ARG A 180 -19.56 17.23 14.61
N ILE A 181 -18.80 16.14 14.82
CA ILE A 181 -17.88 16.05 15.96
C ILE A 181 -16.78 17.11 15.80
N GLU A 182 -16.60 17.97 16.79
CA GLU A 182 -15.53 18.97 16.81
C GLU A 182 -14.20 18.35 17.27
N ALA A 183 -13.52 17.66 16.36
CA ALA A 183 -12.23 17.03 16.62
C ALA A 183 -11.34 17.05 15.36
N SER A 184 -10.03 16.85 15.56
CA SER A 184 -9.10 16.68 14.44
C SER A 184 -9.42 15.41 13.63
N ASP A 185 -9.08 15.40 12.33
CA ASP A 185 -9.30 14.24 11.46
C ASP A 185 -8.69 12.93 12.01
N LEU A 186 -7.55 13.03 12.71
CA LEU A 186 -6.90 11.88 13.34
C LEU A 186 -7.74 11.30 14.49
N ILE A 187 -8.31 12.16 15.32
CA ILE A 187 -9.20 11.74 16.41
C ILE A 187 -10.50 11.17 15.82
N LYS A 188 -11.05 11.79 14.78
CA LYS A 188 -12.25 11.28 14.10
C LYS A 188 -12.04 9.88 13.54
N ASP A 189 -10.90 9.63 12.89
CA ASP A 189 -10.58 8.29 12.38
C ASP A 189 -10.45 7.28 13.52
N GLN A 190 -9.74 7.60 14.60
CA GLN A 190 -9.62 6.70 15.76
C GLN A 190 -10.99 6.38 16.38
N LEU A 191 -11.83 7.40 16.55
CA LEU A 191 -13.19 7.23 17.06
C LEU A 191 -14.04 6.37 16.12
N PHE A 192 -13.92 6.56 14.82
CA PHE A 192 -14.66 5.77 13.84
C PHE A 192 -14.18 4.32 13.77
N GLU A 193 -12.87 4.09 13.77
CA GLU A 193 -12.26 2.76 13.84
C GLU A 193 -12.69 2.00 15.09
N SER A 194 -12.85 2.69 16.22
CA SER A 194 -13.31 2.09 17.47
C SER A 194 -14.70 1.46 17.34
N LEU A 195 -15.55 1.95 16.44
CA LEU A 195 -16.88 1.38 16.18
C LEU A 195 -16.81 0.03 15.46
N LYS A 196 -15.71 -0.26 14.76
CA LYS A 196 -15.53 -1.49 13.95
C LYS A 196 -16.73 -1.77 13.04
N ILE A 197 -17.09 -0.75 12.26
CA ILE A 197 -18.20 -0.82 11.31
C ILE A 197 -17.81 -1.68 10.10
N TYR A 198 -18.70 -2.59 9.73
CA TYR A 198 -18.68 -3.24 8.42
C TYR A 198 -19.70 -2.59 7.50
N ILE A 199 -19.27 -2.30 6.28
CA ILE A 199 -20.14 -1.84 5.19
C ILE A 199 -20.32 -2.93 4.15
N SER A 200 -21.40 -2.83 3.37
CA SER A 200 -21.63 -3.59 2.16
C SER A 200 -21.66 -2.66 0.97
N VAL A 201 -20.93 -3.02 -0.08
CA VAL A 201 -20.99 -2.37 -1.39
C VAL A 201 -21.55 -3.34 -2.41
N ILE A 202 -22.68 -2.99 -3.02
CA ILE A 202 -23.35 -3.76 -4.07
C ILE A 202 -23.22 -2.98 -5.39
N PRO A 203 -22.23 -3.32 -6.22
CA PRO A 203 -21.94 -2.55 -7.43
C PRO A 203 -23.02 -2.71 -8.49
N LYS A 204 -23.42 -1.58 -9.09
CA LYS A 204 -24.37 -1.50 -10.21
C LYS A 204 -23.68 -1.38 -11.58
N ASN A 205 -22.36 -1.21 -11.58
CA ASN A 205 -21.53 -1.15 -12.78
C ASN A 205 -20.34 -2.12 -12.65
N LYS A 206 -19.70 -2.41 -13.78
CA LYS A 206 -18.55 -3.34 -13.83
C LYS A 206 -17.23 -2.71 -13.34
N GLU A 207 -17.14 -1.39 -13.27
CA GLU A 207 -15.91 -0.65 -12.93
C GLU A 207 -15.40 -0.90 -11.51
N LEU A 208 -16.32 -1.22 -10.58
CA LEU A 208 -15.95 -1.72 -9.24
C LEU A 208 -15.62 -3.22 -9.34
N SER A 209 -14.48 -3.54 -9.95
CA SER A 209 -13.94 -4.89 -10.06
C SER A 209 -12.45 -4.86 -10.42
N LYS A 210 -11.75 -6.00 -10.25
CA LYS A 210 -10.35 -6.13 -10.69
C LYS A 210 -10.22 -6.14 -12.22
N GLY A 211 -11.17 -6.76 -12.94
CA GLY A 211 -11.15 -6.93 -14.39
C GLY A 211 -11.45 -5.68 -15.21
N PHE A 212 -12.07 -4.67 -14.60
CA PHE A 212 -12.32 -3.34 -15.19
C PHE A 212 -11.68 -2.22 -14.37
N GLY A 213 -10.82 -2.59 -13.42
CA GLY A 213 -10.06 -1.67 -12.58
C GLY A 213 -8.80 -1.11 -13.27
N ASN A 214 -8.66 -1.28 -14.58
CA ASN A 214 -7.50 -0.83 -15.33
C ASN A 214 -7.65 0.61 -15.84
N PHE A 215 -6.55 1.16 -16.34
CA PHE A 215 -6.55 2.39 -17.13
C PHE A 215 -5.73 2.17 -18.40
N THR A 216 -5.88 3.07 -19.36
CA THR A 216 -5.18 2.98 -20.65
C THR A 216 -3.75 3.49 -20.52
N LEU A 217 -2.77 2.63 -20.79
CA LEU A 217 -1.38 3.03 -21.02
C LEU A 217 -1.19 3.49 -22.47
N HIS A 218 -0.04 4.09 -22.76
CA HIS A 218 0.31 4.46 -24.14
C HIS A 218 0.32 3.25 -25.09
N LYS A 219 0.82 2.10 -24.63
CA LYS A 219 0.85 0.85 -25.40
C LYS A 219 0.88 -0.37 -24.47
N ASN A 220 0.16 -1.42 -24.84
CA ASN A 220 0.29 -2.71 -24.16
C ASN A 220 1.61 -3.40 -24.55
N TYR A 221 2.22 -4.08 -23.58
CA TYR A 221 3.37 -4.92 -23.82
C TYR A 221 2.92 -6.36 -24.08
N TYR A 222 3.45 -6.95 -25.15
CA TYR A 222 3.19 -8.32 -25.55
C TYR A 222 4.42 -9.19 -25.28
N HIS A 223 4.23 -10.30 -24.60
CA HIS A 223 5.25 -11.27 -24.20
C HIS A 223 5.56 -12.27 -25.32
N THR A 224 5.89 -11.77 -26.51
CA THR A 224 6.21 -12.60 -27.69
C THR A 224 7.38 -13.55 -27.41
N ASN A 225 8.36 -13.10 -26.62
CA ASN A 225 9.53 -13.87 -26.20
C ASN A 225 9.35 -14.54 -24.82
N GLY A 226 8.13 -14.59 -24.29
CA GLY A 226 7.81 -15.11 -22.96
C GLY A 226 8.12 -14.19 -21.79
N LEU A 227 8.09 -14.76 -20.59
CA LEU A 227 8.38 -14.05 -19.34
C LEU A 227 9.89 -13.90 -19.11
N LEU A 228 10.31 -12.73 -18.63
CA LEU A 228 11.69 -12.50 -18.22
C LEU A 228 12.02 -13.24 -16.91
N LYS A 229 12.64 -14.42 -17.03
CA LYS A 229 13.03 -15.26 -15.88
C LYS A 229 14.46 -15.02 -15.39
N LYS A 230 15.39 -14.77 -16.31
CA LYS A 230 16.82 -14.54 -16.05
C LYS A 230 17.22 -13.16 -16.58
N PHE A 231 17.88 -12.38 -15.74
CA PHE A 231 18.37 -11.05 -16.02
C PHE A 231 19.36 -10.67 -14.90
N ASP A 232 20.20 -9.67 -15.12
CA ASP A 232 21.06 -9.11 -14.06
C ASP A 232 20.23 -8.15 -13.19
N GLU A 233 19.95 -8.54 -11.95
CA GLU A 233 19.17 -7.74 -11.02
C GLU A 233 19.86 -6.41 -10.69
N ARG A 234 21.19 -6.41 -10.55
CA ARG A 234 21.96 -5.19 -10.22
C ARG A 234 21.97 -4.23 -11.39
N GLU A 235 22.05 -4.73 -12.62
CA GLU A 235 21.94 -3.90 -13.82
C GLU A 235 20.58 -3.19 -13.85
N VAL A 236 19.47 -3.93 -13.66
CA VAL A 236 18.12 -3.35 -13.65
C VAL A 236 17.95 -2.32 -12.54
N ILE A 237 18.39 -2.61 -11.31
CA ILE A 237 18.27 -1.71 -10.15
C ILE A 237 19.05 -0.39 -10.38
N ASN A 238 20.21 -0.46 -11.04
CA ASN A 238 21.06 0.71 -11.29
C ASN A 238 20.78 1.42 -12.62
N LYS A 239 20.00 0.81 -13.52
CA LYS A 239 19.59 1.43 -14.78
C LYS A 239 18.81 2.72 -14.51
N LYS A 240 19.17 3.82 -15.18
CA LYS A 240 18.52 5.13 -14.99
C LYS A 240 17.00 5.03 -15.14
N LEU A 241 16.25 5.41 -14.11
CA LEU A 241 14.79 5.46 -14.09
C LEU A 241 14.31 6.49 -15.14
N PRO A 242 13.25 6.19 -15.90
CA PRO A 242 12.65 7.19 -16.79
C PRO A 242 12.13 8.39 -15.99
N ALA A 243 11.95 9.52 -16.67
CA ALA A 243 11.28 10.67 -16.05
C ALA A 243 9.83 10.31 -15.68
N PRO A 244 9.28 10.85 -14.58
CA PRO A 244 7.88 10.64 -14.25
C PRO A 244 6.99 11.20 -15.37
N LYS A 245 5.92 10.47 -15.69
CA LYS A 245 4.95 10.88 -16.70
C LYS A 245 4.23 12.14 -16.23
N LYS A 246 4.11 13.12 -17.12
CA LYS A 246 3.27 14.30 -16.89
C LYS A 246 1.81 13.88 -17.07
N LEU A 247 1.06 13.89 -15.99
CA LEU A 247 -0.37 13.54 -15.96
C LEU A 247 -1.19 14.78 -15.62
N SER A 248 -2.35 14.90 -16.26
CA SER A 248 -3.41 15.80 -15.85
C SER A 248 -3.99 15.41 -14.50
N GLU A 249 -4.66 16.35 -13.83
CA GLU A 249 -5.32 16.07 -12.55
C GLU A 249 -6.37 14.95 -12.67
N SER A 250 -7.10 14.90 -13.79
CA SER A 250 -8.07 13.84 -14.06
C SER A 250 -7.41 12.45 -14.15
N GLU A 251 -6.31 12.33 -14.90
CA GLU A 251 -5.58 11.05 -15.01
C GLU A 251 -5.03 10.59 -13.65
N LYS A 252 -4.50 11.53 -12.85
CA LYS A 252 -4.02 11.24 -11.49
C LYS A 252 -5.15 10.72 -10.60
N ASN A 253 -6.31 11.38 -10.64
CA ASN A 253 -7.49 10.96 -9.88
C ASN A 253 -8.00 9.59 -10.33
N THR A 254 -7.97 9.28 -11.63
CA THR A 254 -8.28 7.93 -12.12
C THR A 254 -7.34 6.88 -11.54
N ILE A 255 -6.03 7.11 -11.51
CA ILE A 255 -5.06 6.16 -10.94
C ILE A 255 -5.31 5.95 -9.43
N ILE A 256 -5.57 7.03 -8.69
CA ILE A 256 -5.89 6.96 -7.25
C ILE A 256 -7.18 6.16 -7.02
N GLU A 257 -8.23 6.42 -7.81
CA GLU A 257 -9.48 5.66 -7.75
C GLU A 257 -9.25 4.17 -8.01
N LYS A 258 -8.56 3.82 -9.10
CA LYS A 258 -8.28 2.42 -9.43
C LYS A 258 -7.44 1.73 -8.35
N ALA A 259 -6.49 2.43 -7.73
CA ALA A 259 -5.72 1.90 -6.61
C ALA A 259 -6.59 1.67 -5.36
N ARG A 260 -7.48 2.61 -5.01
CA ARG A 260 -8.44 2.46 -3.90
C ARG A 260 -9.38 1.28 -4.12
N ILE A 261 -9.95 1.15 -5.32
CA ILE A 261 -10.82 0.02 -5.70
C ILE A 261 -10.06 -1.30 -5.55
N ALA A 262 -8.84 -1.38 -6.08
CA ALA A 262 -8.03 -2.60 -6.03
C ALA A 262 -7.77 -3.08 -4.59
N LEU A 263 -7.45 -2.16 -3.66
CA LEU A 263 -7.26 -2.50 -2.25
C LEU A 263 -8.57 -2.82 -1.54
N PHE A 264 -9.62 -2.02 -1.78
CA PHE A 264 -10.95 -2.23 -1.20
C PHE A 264 -11.50 -3.62 -1.51
N LEU A 265 -11.35 -4.07 -2.76
CA LEU A 265 -11.78 -5.41 -3.19
C LEU A 265 -11.03 -6.56 -2.51
N LEU A 266 -9.88 -6.29 -1.89
CA LEU A 266 -9.12 -7.26 -1.09
C LEU A 266 -9.41 -7.14 0.42
N ASN A 267 -10.37 -6.28 0.81
CA ASN A 267 -10.60 -5.87 2.20
C ASN A 267 -9.28 -5.35 2.84
N ARG A 268 -8.58 -4.50 2.09
CA ARG A 268 -7.33 -3.85 2.48
C ARG A 268 -7.45 -2.36 2.28
N GLU A 269 -6.66 -1.62 3.04
CA GLU A 269 -6.34 -0.24 2.78
C GLU A 269 -4.87 0.02 3.13
N THR A 270 -4.30 1.07 2.54
CA THR A 270 -3.00 1.59 2.95
C THR A 270 -3.15 3.10 3.06
N GLU A 271 -2.61 3.68 4.14
CA GLU A 271 -2.72 5.13 4.36
C GLU A 271 -2.28 5.97 3.16
N PRO A 272 -1.19 5.64 2.44
CA PRO A 272 -0.78 6.41 1.27
C PRO A 272 -1.82 6.38 0.15
N VAL A 273 -2.57 5.30 -0.05
CA VAL A 273 -3.60 5.25 -1.11
C VAL A 273 -4.90 5.91 -0.65
N VAL A 274 -5.29 5.74 0.62
CA VAL A 274 -6.49 6.36 1.18
C VAL A 274 -6.34 7.88 1.23
N TYR A 275 -5.22 8.36 1.79
CA TYR A 275 -4.99 9.77 2.08
C TYR A 275 -4.07 10.45 1.05
N CYS A 276 -4.17 10.07 -0.23
CA CYS A 276 -3.52 10.76 -1.35
C CYS A 276 -4.49 11.68 -2.09
N ASN A 277 -3.95 12.78 -2.60
CA ASN A 277 -4.58 13.65 -3.61
C ASN A 277 -3.72 13.68 -4.89
N ALA A 278 -4.13 14.40 -5.92
CA ALA A 278 -3.41 14.47 -7.18
C ALA A 278 -1.95 14.99 -7.04
N ASP A 279 -1.67 15.88 -6.09
CA ASP A 279 -0.32 16.41 -5.85
C ASP A 279 0.62 15.36 -5.24
N GLY A 280 0.05 14.42 -4.48
CA GLY A 280 0.77 13.32 -3.85
C GLY A 280 1.04 12.12 -4.75
N LEU A 281 0.90 12.24 -6.07
CA LEU A 281 1.09 11.13 -7.01
C LEU A 281 2.28 11.36 -7.96
N LEU A 282 3.22 10.41 -7.97
CA LEU A 282 4.19 10.24 -9.06
C LEU A 282 3.86 8.96 -9.84
N PHE A 283 3.98 9.02 -11.16
CA PHE A 283 3.70 7.88 -12.03
C PHE A 283 4.84 7.67 -13.02
N TYR A 284 5.31 6.43 -13.13
CA TYR A 284 6.35 6.04 -14.07
C TYR A 284 5.84 4.91 -14.96
N GLU A 285 5.98 5.08 -16.27
CA GLU A 285 5.88 3.97 -17.22
C GLU A 285 7.26 3.30 -17.31
N LEU A 286 7.28 1.98 -17.16
CA LEU A 286 8.47 1.16 -17.03
C LEU A 286 8.52 0.11 -18.15
N GLU A 287 9.64 -0.63 -18.22
CA GLU A 287 9.83 -1.68 -19.19
C GLU A 287 8.86 -2.86 -18.98
N HIS A 288 8.64 -3.64 -20.06
CA HIS A 288 7.78 -4.83 -20.06
C HIS A 288 6.33 -4.54 -19.64
N GLY A 289 5.77 -3.39 -20.03
CA GLY A 289 4.37 -3.05 -19.73
C GLY A 289 4.09 -2.85 -18.24
N LEU A 290 5.14 -2.68 -17.43
CA LEU A 290 5.00 -2.27 -16.04
C LEU A 290 4.80 -0.78 -15.96
N SER A 291 4.08 -0.35 -14.93
CA SER A 291 4.07 1.04 -14.50
C SER A 291 3.89 1.08 -12.99
N ILE A 292 4.43 2.11 -12.34
CA ILE A 292 4.35 2.27 -10.90
C ILE A 292 3.80 3.65 -10.56
N ALA A 293 2.75 3.65 -9.74
CA ALA A 293 2.27 4.82 -9.04
C ALA A 293 2.88 4.85 -7.64
N LEU A 294 3.46 5.98 -7.25
CA LEU A 294 3.98 6.25 -5.91
C LEU A 294 3.09 7.30 -5.24
N PHE A 295 2.62 7.00 -4.04
CA PHE A 295 1.63 7.79 -3.32
C PHE A 295 2.24 8.38 -2.06
N SER A 296 2.15 9.69 -1.90
CA SER A 296 2.46 10.38 -0.63
C SER A 296 1.18 10.75 0.11
N ILE A 297 1.27 10.75 1.43
CA ILE A 297 0.16 11.10 2.32
C ILE A 297 -0.01 12.64 2.42
N LEU A 298 -1.25 13.10 2.65
CA LEU A 298 -1.57 14.50 2.96
C LEU A 298 -0.72 15.07 4.12
N PRO A 299 -0.36 16.38 4.10
CA PRO A 299 0.54 17.00 5.06
C PRO A 299 0.29 16.65 6.54
N GLN A 300 -0.96 16.75 6.98
CA GLN A 300 -1.37 16.55 8.37
C GLN A 300 -1.15 15.11 8.87
N ARG A 301 -1.16 14.12 7.96
CA ARG A 301 -1.09 12.68 8.27
C ARG A 301 0.30 12.07 8.11
N ARG A 302 1.28 12.80 7.58
CA ARG A 302 2.65 12.29 7.42
C ARG A 302 3.29 11.94 8.76
N LEU A 303 4.05 10.84 8.81
CA LEU A 303 4.93 10.55 9.94
C LEU A 303 5.97 11.68 10.10
N PRO A 304 6.47 11.99 11.30
CA PRO A 304 7.38 13.12 11.48
C PRO A 304 8.70 12.99 10.72
N LEU A 305 9.41 11.88 10.90
CA LEU A 305 10.73 11.64 10.30
C LEU A 305 10.61 10.86 8.99
N GLU A 306 9.94 9.72 9.05
CA GLU A 306 9.82 8.86 7.88
C GLU A 306 8.85 9.46 6.85
N SER A 307 9.16 9.25 5.58
CA SER A 307 8.20 9.36 4.49
C SER A 307 7.62 7.98 4.21
N TYR A 308 6.36 7.79 4.60
CA TYR A 308 5.61 6.61 4.20
C TYR A 308 5.07 6.84 2.79
N ILE A 309 5.80 6.33 1.80
CA ILE A 309 5.42 6.38 0.39
C ILE A 309 4.87 5.02 0.00
N GLY A 310 3.59 4.96 -0.36
CA GLY A 310 2.96 3.75 -0.86
C GLY A 310 3.20 3.57 -2.36
N PHE A 311 2.95 2.37 -2.87
CA PHE A 311 2.93 2.13 -4.30
C PHE A 311 1.80 1.20 -4.76
N MET A 312 1.45 1.35 -6.03
CA MET A 312 0.69 0.38 -6.80
C MET A 312 1.45 0.15 -8.11
N MET A 313 1.83 -1.09 -8.36
CA MET A 313 2.38 -1.53 -9.63
C MET A 313 1.23 -2.01 -10.51
N PHE A 314 1.29 -1.66 -11.79
CA PHE A 314 0.34 -2.10 -12.80
C PHE A 314 1.05 -2.87 -13.91
N LYS A 315 0.37 -3.87 -14.46
CA LYS A 315 0.79 -4.62 -15.65
C LYS A 315 -0.22 -4.37 -16.77
N ASN A 316 0.21 -3.75 -17.86
CA ASN A 316 -0.67 -3.32 -18.95
C ASN A 316 -1.90 -2.54 -18.44
N GLY A 317 -1.68 -1.68 -17.43
CA GLY A 317 -2.72 -0.87 -16.78
C GLY A 317 -3.54 -1.57 -15.71
N TYR A 318 -3.41 -2.89 -15.52
CA TYR A 318 -4.11 -3.64 -14.47
C TYR A 318 -3.34 -3.62 -13.15
N PRO A 319 -3.97 -3.30 -12.01
CA PRO A 319 -3.32 -3.37 -10.70
C PRO A 319 -2.81 -4.78 -10.42
N MET A 320 -1.51 -4.92 -10.13
CA MET A 320 -0.88 -6.24 -9.96
C MET A 320 -0.15 -6.43 -8.63
N ALA A 321 0.33 -5.35 -8.01
CA ALA A 321 1.04 -5.40 -6.75
C ALA A 321 0.93 -4.08 -6.01
N TYR A 322 1.01 -4.11 -4.70
CA TYR A 322 0.92 -2.94 -3.84
C TYR A 322 1.85 -3.08 -2.64
N GLY A 323 2.08 -1.97 -1.95
CA GLY A 323 2.85 -1.94 -0.73
C GLY A 323 3.30 -0.53 -0.43
N GLY A 324 4.45 -0.41 0.22
CA GLY A 324 5.04 0.88 0.50
C GLY A 324 6.42 0.76 1.09
N GLY A 325 7.05 1.92 1.27
CA GLY A 325 8.29 2.04 1.99
C GLY A 325 8.28 3.19 2.96
N TRP A 326 8.94 2.98 4.09
CA TRP A 326 9.17 3.98 5.13
C TRP A 326 10.60 4.48 5.00
N LEU A 327 10.72 5.70 4.48
CA LEU A 327 11.97 6.27 4.03
C LEU A 327 12.50 7.29 5.04
N PHE A 328 13.77 7.17 5.43
CA PHE A 328 14.48 8.19 6.22
C PHE A 328 15.97 8.21 5.85
N GLY A 329 16.47 9.37 5.45
CA GLY A 329 17.79 9.50 4.83
C GLY A 329 17.88 8.57 3.61
N ASN A 330 18.85 7.64 3.63
CA ASN A 330 19.07 6.70 2.54
C ASN A 330 18.49 5.30 2.87
N ARG A 331 17.75 5.17 3.97
CA ARG A 331 17.09 3.92 4.39
C ARG A 331 15.67 3.86 3.84
N SER A 332 15.23 2.67 3.43
CA SER A 332 13.83 2.31 3.26
C SER A 332 13.53 0.98 3.95
N LEU A 333 12.60 0.95 4.90
CA LEU A 333 11.87 -0.29 5.20
C LEU A 333 10.88 -0.52 4.05
N LEU A 334 10.72 -1.74 3.56
CA LEU A 334 9.91 -2.03 2.38
C LEU A 334 8.93 -3.19 2.62
N GLY A 335 7.70 -3.03 2.13
CA GLY A 335 6.72 -4.10 2.05
C GLY A 335 6.12 -4.21 0.65
N ILE A 336 5.90 -5.44 0.17
CA ILE A 336 5.28 -5.72 -1.13
C ILE A 336 4.31 -6.89 -1.03
N ASN A 337 3.18 -6.77 -1.73
CA ASN A 337 2.22 -7.84 -1.96
C ASN A 337 1.91 -7.91 -3.46
N ILE A 338 2.03 -9.09 -4.05
CA ILE A 338 1.63 -9.36 -5.44
C ILE A 338 0.26 -10.06 -5.42
N PHE A 339 -0.66 -9.54 -6.22
CA PHE A 339 -2.01 -10.09 -6.37
C PHE A 339 -1.93 -11.52 -6.91
N GLU A 340 -2.78 -12.40 -6.39
CA GLU A 340 -2.75 -13.84 -6.68
C GLU A 340 -2.81 -14.14 -8.18
N SER A 341 -3.68 -13.46 -8.91
CA SER A 341 -3.87 -13.63 -10.37
C SER A 341 -2.64 -13.24 -11.20
N PHE A 342 -1.63 -12.59 -10.61
CA PHE A 342 -0.37 -12.22 -11.27
C PHE A 342 0.85 -12.97 -10.72
N ARG A 343 0.67 -13.84 -9.72
CA ARG A 343 1.74 -14.73 -9.24
C ARG A 343 2.12 -15.71 -10.36
N GLY A 344 3.40 -16.03 -10.48
CA GLY A 344 3.93 -16.81 -11.60
C GLY A 344 4.27 -15.99 -12.86
N GLY A 345 4.01 -14.68 -12.84
CA GLY A 345 4.53 -13.73 -13.82
C GLY A 345 6.00 -13.36 -13.59
N GLU A 346 6.36 -12.10 -13.87
CA GLU A 346 7.73 -11.58 -13.75
C GLU A 346 8.04 -11.00 -12.35
N SER A 347 7.65 -11.68 -11.26
CA SER A 347 7.72 -11.15 -9.88
C SER A 347 9.10 -10.62 -9.48
N ALA A 348 10.17 -11.30 -9.90
CA ALA A 348 11.54 -10.86 -9.63
C ALA A 348 11.88 -9.53 -10.33
N PHE A 349 11.42 -9.37 -11.57
CA PHE A 349 11.63 -8.14 -12.34
C PHE A 349 10.81 -6.99 -11.76
N VAL A 350 9.56 -7.25 -11.34
CA VAL A 350 8.71 -6.29 -10.62
C VAL A 350 9.39 -5.79 -9.36
N PHE A 351 10.03 -6.68 -8.58
CA PHE A 351 10.74 -6.29 -7.37
C PHE A 351 12.00 -5.45 -7.67
N CYS A 352 12.77 -5.77 -8.72
CA CYS A 352 13.88 -4.91 -9.16
C CYS A 352 13.42 -3.50 -9.55
N GLN A 353 12.31 -3.42 -10.28
CA GLN A 353 11.73 -2.14 -10.68
C GLN A 353 11.26 -1.33 -9.48
N LEU A 354 10.67 -1.99 -8.47
CA LEU A 354 10.33 -1.35 -7.20
C LEU A 354 11.57 -0.77 -6.50
N LEU A 355 12.63 -1.58 -6.34
CA LEU A 355 13.89 -1.11 -5.73
C LEU A 355 14.51 0.04 -6.51
N ARG A 356 14.54 -0.06 -7.85
CA ARG A 356 15.00 1.00 -8.77
C ARG A 356 14.22 2.29 -8.56
N SER A 357 12.89 2.21 -8.51
CA SER A 357 12.01 3.36 -8.33
C SER A 357 12.24 4.06 -6.99
N TYR A 358 12.33 3.33 -5.88
CA TYR A 358 12.60 3.94 -4.57
C TYR A 358 14.03 4.50 -4.47
N LYS A 359 15.01 3.77 -5.00
CA LYS A 359 16.41 4.20 -5.03
C LYS A 359 16.58 5.52 -5.77
N GLN A 360 16.00 5.64 -6.96
CA GLN A 360 16.26 6.77 -7.84
C GLN A 360 15.27 7.93 -7.64
N SER A 361 14.04 7.66 -7.19
CA SER A 361 13.09 8.74 -6.88
C SER A 361 13.40 9.42 -5.55
N PHE A 362 13.90 8.65 -4.56
CA PHE A 362 13.98 9.08 -3.16
C PHE A 362 15.35 8.89 -2.51
N GLY A 363 16.37 8.43 -3.24
CA GLY A 363 17.74 8.28 -2.72
C GLY A 363 17.96 7.07 -1.80
N ALA A 364 17.00 6.12 -1.74
CA ALA A 364 17.13 4.91 -0.94
C ALA A 364 18.28 4.02 -1.43
N ASN A 365 19.24 3.73 -0.56
CA ASN A 365 20.38 2.87 -0.85
C ASN A 365 20.53 1.71 0.13
N TYR A 366 19.90 1.80 1.29
CA TYR A 366 19.80 0.73 2.26
C TYR A 366 18.32 0.30 2.33
N PHE A 367 18.03 -0.95 2.00
CA PHE A 367 16.68 -1.50 2.07
C PHE A 367 16.61 -2.55 3.15
N GLU A 368 15.48 -2.60 3.84
CA GLU A 368 15.20 -3.56 4.89
C GLU A 368 13.80 -4.14 4.71
N VAL A 369 13.63 -5.42 5.05
CA VAL A 369 12.34 -6.11 5.03
C VAL A 369 12.14 -6.88 6.33
N GLU A 370 10.91 -6.82 6.84
CA GLU A 370 10.53 -7.44 8.11
C GLU A 370 10.19 -8.92 7.97
N PRO A 371 10.25 -9.72 9.04
CA PRO A 371 10.21 -11.17 8.92
C PRO A 371 8.87 -11.75 8.48
N TYR A 372 7.76 -11.03 8.69
CA TYR A 372 6.45 -11.48 8.21
C TYR A 372 6.35 -11.47 6.67
N GLN A 373 7.18 -10.66 5.98
CA GLN A 373 7.25 -10.63 4.52
C GLN A 373 7.79 -11.96 3.95
N PHE A 374 8.54 -12.73 4.74
CA PHE A 374 9.17 -13.98 4.28
C PHE A 374 8.95 -15.18 5.22
N GLY A 375 7.94 -15.14 6.09
CA GLY A 375 7.42 -16.34 6.75
C GLY A 375 7.12 -16.27 8.24
N LYS A 376 7.43 -15.18 8.95
CA LYS A 376 7.08 -15.06 10.38
C LYS A 376 5.56 -15.16 10.55
N ASN A 377 5.12 -16.15 11.32
CA ASN A 377 3.70 -16.49 11.52
C ASN A 377 2.94 -16.82 10.22
N ASN A 378 3.63 -17.14 9.13
CA ASN A 378 3.06 -17.50 7.83
C ASN A 378 3.75 -18.75 7.25
N PRO A 379 3.21 -19.96 7.50
CA PRO A 379 3.77 -21.21 6.98
C PRO A 379 3.88 -21.25 5.46
N GLU A 380 2.95 -20.64 4.71
CA GLU A 380 3.01 -20.57 3.25
C GLU A 380 4.21 -19.73 2.77
N GLY A 381 4.49 -18.63 3.46
CA GLY A 381 5.67 -17.80 3.21
C GLY A 381 6.98 -18.60 3.36
N ILE A 382 7.06 -19.46 4.39
CA ILE A 382 8.21 -20.35 4.60
C ILE A 382 8.28 -21.39 3.47
N GLN A 383 7.18 -22.08 3.16
CA GLN A 383 7.13 -23.14 2.13
C GLN A 383 7.46 -22.64 0.73
N SER A 384 7.07 -21.41 0.40
CA SER A 384 7.39 -20.78 -0.89
C SER A 384 8.87 -20.43 -1.07
N GLY A 385 9.67 -20.47 0.01
CA GLY A 385 11.07 -20.07 -0.02
C GLY A 385 11.26 -18.57 -0.16
N ALA A 386 10.32 -17.75 0.35
CA ALA A 386 10.35 -16.29 0.24
C ALA A 386 11.66 -15.66 0.74
N PHE A 387 12.32 -16.25 1.74
CA PHE A 387 13.65 -15.85 2.19
C PHE A 387 14.66 -15.82 1.03
N TRP A 388 14.70 -16.90 0.23
CA TRP A 388 15.62 -17.02 -0.90
C TRP A 388 15.27 -16.07 -2.06
N PHE A 389 14.00 -15.67 -2.18
CA PHE A 389 13.61 -14.60 -3.09
C PHE A 389 14.32 -13.29 -2.73
N TYR A 390 14.29 -12.85 -1.47
CA TYR A 390 15.04 -11.65 -1.05
C TYR A 390 16.55 -11.85 -1.15
N TYR A 391 17.05 -13.02 -0.76
CA TYR A 391 18.48 -13.35 -0.81
C TYR A 391 19.09 -13.16 -2.20
N ARG A 392 18.34 -13.50 -3.27
CA ARG A 392 18.70 -13.31 -4.68
C ARG A 392 19.08 -11.86 -5.00
N PHE A 393 18.42 -10.87 -4.37
CA PHE A 393 18.69 -9.45 -4.60
C PHE A 393 19.81 -8.88 -3.71
N GLY A 394 20.51 -9.73 -2.96
CA GLY A 394 21.59 -9.33 -2.06
C GLY A 394 21.15 -9.06 -0.63
N PHE A 395 19.88 -9.29 -0.28
CA PHE A 395 19.42 -9.16 1.11
C PHE A 395 20.05 -10.24 1.98
N ARG A 396 20.48 -9.87 3.19
CA ARG A 396 21.05 -10.78 4.17
C ARG A 396 20.45 -10.48 5.55
N PRO A 397 20.36 -11.47 6.46
CA PRO A 397 20.01 -11.22 7.84
C PRO A 397 20.84 -10.09 8.44
N VAL A 398 20.19 -9.21 9.20
CA VAL A 398 20.86 -8.16 9.98
C VAL A 398 21.64 -8.79 11.14
N ASP A 399 21.08 -9.87 11.72
CA ASP A 399 21.74 -10.67 12.75
C ASP A 399 22.95 -11.43 12.18
N ALA A 400 24.09 -11.34 12.88
CA ALA A 400 25.37 -11.87 12.41
C ALA A 400 25.40 -13.40 12.33
N GLU A 401 24.78 -14.09 13.30
CA GLU A 401 24.75 -15.56 13.35
C GLU A 401 23.83 -16.12 12.27
N LEU A 402 22.65 -15.52 12.09
CA LEU A 402 21.74 -15.90 11.02
C LEU A 402 22.32 -15.57 9.65
N LYS A 403 23.10 -14.50 9.53
CA LYS A 403 23.81 -14.16 8.29
C LYS A 403 24.84 -15.23 7.93
N LYS A 404 25.62 -15.71 8.90
CA LYS A 404 26.56 -16.82 8.70
C LYS A 404 25.84 -18.09 8.25
N LEU A 405 24.77 -18.48 8.96
CA LEU A 405 23.94 -19.62 8.59
C LEU A 405 23.37 -19.50 7.16
N ALA A 406 22.91 -18.31 6.78
CA ALA A 406 22.39 -18.05 5.44
C ALA A 406 23.45 -18.18 4.34
N LEU A 407 24.72 -17.85 4.63
CA LEU A 407 25.82 -18.05 3.69
C LEU A 407 26.12 -19.54 3.51
N GLU A 408 26.22 -20.29 4.61
CA GLU A 408 26.45 -21.75 4.58
C GLU A 408 25.34 -22.49 3.81
N GLU A 409 24.07 -22.11 4.03
CA GLU A 409 22.94 -22.69 3.29
C GLU A 409 22.96 -22.34 1.80
N ALA A 410 23.38 -21.12 1.45
CA ALA A 410 23.51 -20.71 0.05
C ALA A 410 24.60 -21.49 -0.68
N GLU A 411 25.72 -21.78 -0.01
CA GLU A 411 26.79 -22.62 -0.55
C GLU A 411 26.30 -24.05 -0.80
N LYS A 412 25.53 -24.65 0.12
CA LYS A 412 24.92 -25.98 -0.08
C LYS A 412 23.95 -26.00 -1.27
N ILE A 413 23.13 -24.97 -1.42
CA ILE A 413 22.20 -24.83 -2.55
C ILE A 413 22.98 -24.77 -3.88
N GLN A 414 24.12 -24.07 -3.90
CA GLN A 414 24.94 -23.96 -5.10
C GLN A 414 25.72 -25.26 -5.40
N SER A 415 26.25 -25.94 -4.38
CA SER A 415 27.10 -27.12 -4.56
C SER A 415 26.32 -28.43 -4.75
N THR A 416 25.08 -28.51 -4.22
CA THR A 416 24.33 -29.78 -4.13
C THR A 416 23.08 -29.73 -4.99
N LYS A 417 23.06 -30.49 -6.09
CA LYS A 417 21.92 -30.57 -7.00
C LYS A 417 20.66 -31.04 -6.27
N GLY A 418 19.60 -30.23 -6.31
CA GLY A 418 18.30 -30.55 -5.71
C GLY A 418 18.19 -30.25 -4.22
N TYR A 419 19.25 -29.75 -3.57
CA TYR A 419 19.18 -29.34 -2.17
C TYR A 419 18.24 -28.15 -1.99
N ARG A 420 17.46 -28.19 -0.90
CA ARG A 420 16.63 -27.09 -0.42
C ARG A 420 16.79 -26.99 1.09
N SER A 421 16.91 -25.77 1.60
CA SER A 421 16.89 -25.52 3.04
C SER A 421 15.63 -26.10 3.68
N SER A 422 15.80 -26.70 4.86
CA SER A 422 14.68 -27.28 5.60
C SER A 422 13.72 -26.20 6.08
N TYR A 423 12.46 -26.60 6.34
CA TYR A 423 11.45 -25.71 6.92
C TYR A 423 11.94 -25.05 8.22
N ASP A 424 12.59 -25.81 9.11
CA ASP A 424 13.10 -25.28 10.38
C ASP A 424 14.21 -24.25 10.18
N THR A 425 15.07 -24.46 9.19
CA THR A 425 16.11 -23.50 8.83
C THR A 425 15.50 -22.20 8.32
N LEU A 426 14.52 -22.30 7.40
CA LEU A 426 13.79 -21.15 6.88
C LEU A 426 13.02 -20.42 7.99
N LYS A 427 12.43 -21.15 8.95
CA LYS A 427 11.77 -20.58 10.12
C LYS A 427 12.77 -19.81 11.01
N ARG A 428 13.98 -20.34 11.23
CA ARG A 428 15.03 -19.65 12.00
C ARG A 428 15.41 -18.30 11.38
N PHE A 429 15.45 -18.19 10.06
CA PHE A 429 15.73 -16.91 9.40
C PHE A 429 14.72 -15.81 9.73
N THR A 430 13.49 -16.17 10.12
CA THR A 430 12.45 -15.20 10.50
C THR A 430 12.65 -14.53 11.86
N ASN A 431 13.74 -14.86 12.57
CA ASN A 431 14.13 -14.21 13.83
C ASN A 431 14.92 -12.91 13.63
N SER A 432 15.20 -12.49 12.39
CA SER A 432 15.88 -11.24 12.08
C SER A 432 15.33 -10.60 10.82
N ASN A 433 15.43 -9.28 10.70
CA ASN A 433 15.14 -8.56 9.46
C ASN A 433 16.20 -8.91 8.41
N LEU A 434 15.85 -8.76 7.13
CA LEU A 434 16.85 -8.82 6.05
C LEU A 434 17.14 -7.42 5.55
N SER A 435 18.41 -7.13 5.25
CA SER A 435 18.83 -5.87 4.66
C SER A 435 19.76 -6.04 3.47
N VAL A 436 19.73 -5.07 2.57
CA VAL A 436 20.71 -4.92 1.49
C VAL A 436 21.18 -3.47 1.43
N ASN A 437 22.48 -3.29 1.17
CA ASN A 437 23.10 -1.97 1.10
C ASN A 437 23.79 -1.79 -0.26
N PHE A 438 23.16 -1.01 -1.13
CA PHE A 438 23.68 -0.67 -2.45
C PHE A 438 24.64 0.53 -2.44
N GLY A 439 24.73 1.28 -1.34
CA GLY A 439 25.52 2.52 -1.26
C GLY A 439 26.85 2.39 -0.53
N ALA A 440 27.16 1.20 0.02
CA ALA A 440 28.32 0.94 0.87
C ALA A 440 28.47 1.93 2.06
N GLN A 441 27.39 2.59 2.46
CA GLN A 441 27.36 3.49 3.61
C GLN A 441 27.20 2.69 4.92
N PRO A 442 27.58 3.23 6.08
CA PRO A 442 27.24 2.61 7.37
C PRO A 442 25.72 2.37 7.48
N GLN A 443 25.34 1.39 8.31
CA GLN A 443 23.93 1.14 8.62
C GLN A 443 23.27 2.44 9.09
N PRO A 444 22.15 2.86 8.47
CA PRO A 444 21.43 4.06 8.91
C PRO A 444 20.81 3.86 10.29
N ILE A 445 20.72 4.94 11.06
CA ILE A 445 20.06 4.93 12.37
C ILE A 445 18.59 4.55 12.23
N ASN A 446 18.08 3.75 13.16
CA ASN A 446 16.66 3.43 13.24
C ASN A 446 15.90 4.66 13.82
N PRO A 447 14.83 5.15 13.17
CA PRO A 447 14.01 6.23 13.70
C PRO A 447 13.48 6.03 15.13
N SER A 448 13.33 4.78 15.60
CA SER A 448 12.93 4.51 16.99
C SER A 448 13.94 5.05 18.00
N ILE A 449 15.25 4.94 17.71
CA ILE A 449 16.33 5.45 18.58
C ILE A 449 16.23 6.98 18.71
N ILE A 450 15.85 7.66 17.63
CA ILE A 450 15.63 9.11 17.63
C ILE A 450 14.45 9.47 18.55
N SER A 451 13.36 8.70 18.46
CA SER A 451 12.17 8.90 19.31
C SER A 451 12.46 8.71 20.79
N ASP A 452 13.23 7.66 21.14
CA ASP A 452 13.62 7.37 22.52
C ASP A 452 14.52 8.48 23.07
N HIS A 453 15.50 8.94 22.28
CA HIS A 453 16.36 10.05 22.64
C HIS A 453 15.58 11.34 22.91
N ILE A 454 14.63 11.72 22.04
CA ILE A 454 13.76 12.89 22.24
C ILE A 454 13.00 12.79 23.58
N THR A 455 12.50 11.59 23.91
CA THR A 455 11.75 11.38 25.16
C THR A 455 12.65 11.56 26.39
N GLU A 456 13.85 11.01 26.37
CA GLU A 456 14.82 11.19 27.45
C GLU A 456 15.29 12.66 27.57
N GLU A 457 15.47 13.37 26.47
CA GLU A 457 15.82 14.80 26.47
C GLU A 457 14.72 15.66 27.14
N ILE A 458 13.44 15.40 26.82
CA ILE A 458 12.31 16.07 27.46
C ILE A 458 12.26 15.79 28.96
N LYS A 459 12.48 14.53 29.35
CA LYS A 459 12.51 14.12 30.75
C LYS A 459 13.65 14.78 31.53
N LEU A 460 14.87 14.78 30.98
CA LEU A 460 16.05 15.27 31.68
C LEU A 460 16.13 16.80 31.73
N LYS A 461 15.87 17.48 30.60
CA LYS A 461 16.03 18.95 30.49
C LYS A 461 14.78 19.74 30.86
N PHE A 462 13.59 19.15 30.68
CA PHE A 462 12.31 19.83 30.88
C PHE A 462 11.43 19.16 31.94
N LYS A 463 11.94 18.13 32.64
CA LYS A 463 11.20 17.39 33.68
C LYS A 463 9.85 16.85 33.19
N GLY A 464 9.76 16.51 31.90
CA GLY A 464 8.53 16.04 31.26
C GLY A 464 7.62 17.13 30.69
N ASP A 465 7.94 18.44 30.86
CA ASP A 465 7.14 19.53 30.27
C ASP A 465 7.34 19.60 28.75
N ARG A 466 6.41 18.98 28.03
CA ARG A 466 6.41 18.94 26.55
C ARG A 466 6.14 20.30 25.92
N SER A 467 5.36 21.16 26.58
CA SER A 467 5.06 22.50 26.06
C SER A 467 6.29 23.41 26.14
N ALA A 468 7.04 23.34 27.24
CA ALA A 468 8.31 24.05 27.38
C ALA A 468 9.37 23.54 26.39
N ALA A 469 9.47 22.21 26.24
CA ALA A 469 10.36 21.57 25.27
C ALA A 469 10.06 22.01 23.82
N GLU A 470 8.78 22.05 23.45
CA GLU A 470 8.36 22.46 22.10
C GLU A 470 8.72 23.93 21.84
N LYS A 471 8.42 24.81 22.79
CA LYS A 471 8.79 26.24 22.69
C LYS A 471 10.29 26.44 22.53
N TYR A 472 11.10 25.68 23.27
CA TYR A 472 12.55 25.68 23.13
C TYR A 472 13.00 25.26 21.72
N CYS A 473 12.47 24.14 21.21
CA CYS A 473 12.83 23.63 19.90
C CYS A 473 12.41 24.56 18.76
N ILE A 474 11.21 25.16 18.85
CA ILE A 474 10.74 26.17 17.89
C ILE A 474 11.62 27.42 17.95
N HIS A 475 12.05 27.86 19.14
CA HIS A 475 12.98 28.99 19.26
C HIS A 475 14.30 28.69 18.53
N LYS A 476 14.83 27.48 18.72
CA LYS A 476 16.05 27.02 18.03
C LYS A 476 15.92 27.00 16.51
N LEU A 477 14.76 26.59 15.97
CA LEU A 477 14.48 26.70 14.52
C LEU A 477 14.53 28.16 14.03
N LYS A 478 14.02 29.11 14.81
CA LYS A 478 14.08 30.54 14.45
C LYS A 478 15.51 31.06 14.45
N THR A 479 16.26 30.81 15.52
CA THR A 479 17.62 31.35 15.69
C THR A 479 18.61 30.68 14.73
N ASP A 480 18.58 29.35 14.67
CA ASP A 480 19.64 28.58 14.04
C ASP A 480 19.37 28.43 12.54
N LEU A 481 18.10 28.23 12.14
CA LEU A 481 17.71 28.07 10.74
C LEU A 481 17.11 29.33 10.08
N GLY A 482 16.79 30.38 10.85
CA GLY A 482 16.19 31.60 10.29
C GLY A 482 14.79 31.37 9.71
N ILE A 483 13.99 30.53 10.39
CA ILE A 483 12.59 30.30 10.02
C ILE A 483 11.71 31.37 10.68
N GLU A 484 11.01 32.16 9.86
CA GLU A 484 10.11 33.21 10.30
C GLU A 484 8.65 32.73 10.33
N LEU A 485 8.14 32.33 11.51
CA LEU A 485 6.81 31.70 11.65
C LEU A 485 5.61 32.54 11.15
N ASN A 486 5.77 33.87 11.11
CA ASN A 486 4.75 34.79 10.58
C ASN A 486 4.72 34.80 9.04
N LYS A 487 5.79 34.38 8.36
CA LYS A 487 5.88 34.29 6.90
C LYS A 487 5.63 32.88 6.35
N THR A 488 5.47 31.88 7.22
CA THR A 488 5.25 30.48 6.81
C THR A 488 3.78 30.18 6.53
N SER A 489 3.52 29.39 5.48
CA SER A 489 2.20 28.87 5.12
C SER A 489 1.63 27.91 6.18
N LYS A 490 0.35 27.55 6.02
CA LYS A 490 -0.31 26.57 6.90
C LYS A 490 0.39 25.21 6.83
N GLU A 491 0.79 24.78 5.65
CA GLU A 491 1.51 23.53 5.39
C GLU A 491 2.89 23.56 6.04
N GLU A 492 3.64 24.65 5.88
CA GLU A 492 4.97 24.79 6.49
C GLU A 492 4.94 24.69 8.01
N LYS A 493 3.89 25.23 8.64
CA LYS A 493 3.68 25.10 10.09
C LYS A 493 3.52 23.64 10.52
N ILE A 494 2.95 22.78 9.66
CA ILE A 494 2.88 21.34 9.91
C ILE A 494 4.29 20.73 9.89
N GLY A 495 5.12 21.09 8.90
CA GLY A 495 6.51 20.63 8.83
C GLY A 495 7.33 21.05 10.04
N ILE A 496 7.19 22.31 10.46
CA ILE A 496 7.80 22.86 11.68
C ILE A 496 7.35 22.08 12.92
N ALA A 497 6.04 21.85 13.09
CA ALA A 497 5.52 21.11 14.24
C ALA A 497 6.03 19.66 14.26
N LYS A 498 6.11 18.99 13.11
CA LYS A 498 6.57 17.60 13.00
C LYS A 498 8.08 17.46 13.29
N LEU A 499 8.89 18.44 12.90
CA LEU A 499 10.36 18.32 12.93
C LEU A 499 11.04 19.16 14.02
N SER A 500 10.30 19.97 14.78
CA SER A 500 10.86 20.83 15.83
C SER A 500 11.72 20.04 16.82
N PHE A 501 11.21 18.96 17.41
CA PHE A 501 11.97 18.15 18.36
C PHE A 501 13.19 17.49 17.74
N PHE A 502 13.10 17.04 16.49
CA PHE A 502 14.23 16.43 15.81
C PHE A 502 15.38 17.42 15.61
N ILE A 503 15.10 18.60 15.07
CA ILE A 503 16.13 19.64 14.92
C ILE A 503 16.61 20.14 16.28
N GLY A 504 15.68 20.26 17.24
CA GLY A 504 15.92 20.85 18.54
C GLY A 504 16.84 20.02 19.45
N PHE A 505 16.64 18.71 19.45
CA PHE A 505 17.33 17.79 20.36
C PHE A 505 18.34 16.88 19.67
N CYS A 506 18.09 16.49 18.42
CA CYS A 506 18.89 15.45 17.78
C CYS A 506 20.06 16.01 16.96
N LEU A 507 20.00 17.28 16.54
CA LEU A 507 21.02 17.87 15.67
C LEU A 507 21.86 18.97 16.36
N ASP A 508 23.18 18.84 16.28
CA ASP A 508 24.12 19.92 16.56
C ASP A 508 24.12 20.94 15.40
N THR A 509 23.40 22.01 15.65
CA THR A 509 23.17 23.12 14.74
C THR A 509 24.18 24.26 14.93
N THR A 510 25.11 24.15 15.89
CA THR A 510 26.09 25.20 16.21
C THR A 510 27.19 25.35 15.16
N ARG A 511 27.40 24.32 14.34
CA ARG A 511 28.47 24.26 13.32
C ARG A 511 27.95 24.19 11.89
N LEU A 512 26.75 24.69 11.63
CA LEU A 512 26.16 24.63 10.29
C LEU A 512 26.85 25.60 9.33
N SER A 513 27.26 25.10 8.17
CA SER A 513 27.58 25.95 7.03
C SER A 513 26.31 26.67 6.54
N SER A 514 26.46 27.80 5.83
CA SER A 514 25.30 28.49 5.24
C SER A 514 24.51 27.58 4.28
N SER A 515 25.18 26.65 3.59
CA SER A 515 24.54 25.67 2.71
C SER A 515 23.72 24.66 3.51
N ASP A 516 24.28 24.09 4.57
CA ASP A 516 23.57 23.10 5.41
C ASP A 516 22.40 23.73 6.16
N LYS A 517 22.54 24.98 6.59
CA LYS A 517 21.44 25.76 7.18
C LYS A 517 20.25 25.89 6.22
N ASN A 518 20.51 26.26 4.96
CA ASN A 518 19.45 26.37 3.95
C ASN A 518 18.82 25.01 3.64
N LYS A 519 19.62 23.95 3.51
CA LYS A 519 19.10 22.59 3.29
C LYS A 519 18.24 22.09 4.45
N LEU A 520 18.65 22.33 5.70
CA LEU A 520 17.85 21.96 6.87
C LEU A 520 16.57 22.80 6.98
N LYS A 521 16.62 24.07 6.60
CA LYS A 521 15.42 24.90 6.49
C LYS A 521 14.44 24.31 5.47
N ASP A 522 14.90 23.98 4.27
CA ASP A 522 14.06 23.37 3.24
C ASP A 522 13.55 21.99 3.67
N PHE A 523 14.38 21.17 4.32
CA PHE A 523 13.98 19.89 4.92
C PHE A 523 12.80 20.06 5.89
N VAL A 524 12.82 21.08 6.76
CA VAL A 524 11.71 21.34 7.69
C VAL A 524 10.44 21.78 6.94
N LEU A 525 10.57 22.72 6.01
CA LEU A 525 9.42 23.33 5.34
C LEU A 525 8.76 22.40 4.32
N GLU A 526 9.57 21.62 3.57
CA GLU A 526 9.06 20.66 2.58
C GLU A 526 8.31 19.50 3.22
N LYS A 527 8.57 19.17 4.49
CA LYS A 527 7.77 18.17 5.22
C LYS A 527 6.28 18.53 5.25
N GLY A 528 5.98 19.83 5.25
CA GLY A 528 4.65 20.37 5.09
C GLY A 528 4.19 20.44 3.63
N ARG A 529 5.05 20.93 2.74
CA ARG A 529 4.70 21.25 1.34
C ARG A 529 4.68 20.03 0.43
N SER A 530 5.81 19.37 0.23
CA SER A 530 5.95 18.24 -0.70
C SER A 530 6.76 17.10 -0.09
N GLU A 531 6.10 15.97 0.19
CA GLU A 531 6.76 14.80 0.77
C GLU A 531 7.86 14.24 -0.14
N PHE A 532 7.67 14.32 -1.46
CA PHE A 532 8.68 13.89 -2.44
C PHE A 532 9.94 14.76 -2.39
N LYS A 533 9.79 16.08 -2.30
CA LYS A 533 10.95 16.98 -2.13
C LYS A 533 11.60 16.79 -0.76
N TYR A 534 10.78 16.66 0.28
CA TYR A 534 11.25 16.38 1.64
C TYR A 534 12.19 15.16 1.67
N ILE A 535 11.77 14.02 1.11
CA ILE A 535 12.60 12.81 1.16
C ILE A 535 13.84 12.92 0.28
N GLN A 536 13.76 13.61 -0.86
CA GLN A 536 14.93 13.90 -1.69
C GLN A 536 15.98 14.73 -0.94
N ILE A 537 15.55 15.79 -0.25
CA ILE A 537 16.44 16.61 0.59
C ILE A 537 16.98 15.76 1.74
N CYS A 538 16.11 15.01 2.44
CA CYS A 538 16.48 14.13 3.55
C CYS A 538 17.59 13.14 3.17
N SER A 539 17.49 12.49 2.00
CA SER A 539 18.50 11.55 1.48
C SER A 539 19.83 12.21 1.09
N SER A 540 19.86 13.53 0.93
CA SER A 540 21.07 14.29 0.61
C SER A 540 21.81 14.79 1.87
N ILE A 541 21.16 14.74 3.04
CA ILE A 541 21.73 15.24 4.29
C ILE A 541 22.49 14.11 5.00
N ASN A 542 23.77 14.37 5.31
CA ASN A 542 24.56 13.46 6.14
C ASN A 542 24.26 13.71 7.62
N PHE A 543 23.13 13.17 8.10
CA PHE A 543 22.71 13.35 9.49
C PHE A 543 23.74 12.84 10.50
N LYS A 544 24.56 11.84 10.16
CA LYS A 544 25.60 11.32 11.07
C LYS A 544 26.59 12.40 11.52
N LYS A 545 26.90 13.37 10.64
CA LYS A 545 27.77 14.51 10.98
C LYS A 545 27.07 15.58 11.81
N LEU A 546 25.74 15.58 11.77
CA LEU A 546 24.91 16.58 12.44
C LEU A 546 24.33 16.05 13.75
N PHE A 547 24.30 14.74 13.99
CA PHE A 547 23.76 14.19 15.22
C PHE A 547 24.55 14.68 16.43
N VAL A 548 23.83 14.97 17.51
CA VAL A 548 24.44 15.21 18.83
C VAL A 548 25.21 13.97 19.31
N GLU A 549 26.16 14.13 20.23
CA GLU A 549 27.06 13.04 20.66
C GLU A 549 26.30 11.77 21.09
N GLY A 550 25.18 11.92 21.79
CA GLY A 550 24.34 10.79 22.24
C GLY A 550 23.79 9.92 21.10
N LEU A 551 23.63 10.47 19.89
CA LEU A 551 23.13 9.76 18.71
C LEU A 551 24.23 9.36 17.72
N GLN A 552 25.46 9.88 17.85
CA GLN A 552 26.57 9.52 16.96
C GLN A 552 27.09 8.10 17.17
N LYS A 553 26.86 7.54 18.37
CA LYS A 553 27.29 6.20 18.79
C LYS A 553 26.24 5.11 18.47
N SER A 554 25.05 5.52 18.03
CA SER A 554 23.95 4.66 17.56
C SER A 554 24.04 4.45 16.05
#